data_AF-A0A9D8HHE5-F1
#
_entry.id   AF-A0A9D8HHE5-F1
#
_cell.length_a   1.000
_cell.length_b   1.000
_cell.length_c   1.000
_cell.angle_alpha   90.00
_cell.angle_beta   90.00
_cell.angle_gamma   90.00
#
_symmetry.space_group_name_H-M   'P 1'
#
loop_
_entity.id
_entity.type
_entity.pdbx_description
1 polymer ?
#
loop_
_entity_poly.entity_id
_entity_poly.type
_entity_poly.pdbx_seq_one_letter_code
_entity_poly.pdbx_strand_id
1 'polypeptide(L)'
;MPAGEAPAAMIGASTLRPGRRRRARRSPLRSRRHAIRSFRLVPALLLIAVALAVTRPSEAADHLCFGKAATIVGTPGPDTIVGTPGPDVIVGRGGNDHISGRGGNDLICGGPGDDVLLGEDGADSLDGGDGADVLRGGRSADLLRGGAGPDFIVGGTGADTARGGPGRDSCTAETASGCEQPIVIDHTTADLSRIPAAWRRLAAERVVWAYGSTSHGTQVWTGAEYLKSLLGSTAYPFARGWHAVPAQTAPPRLRMAYDSGWSWDPAAFYNTAAALLADAPQANAFMWSWCGELSWDNTAVDAYLRAMKRLEVDFPGVTFVYMTGHTDGPGDQMLERSNQRIRNHALARSKVLYDFADIESWSPAGTHYPGTDDSCTWCPAWCAAHPGDCSGLSAQPYDCAHSHRFNCVVKGRAFWWLSARLAGWGGA
;
A
#
# COMPACT_ATOMS: atom_id res chain seq x y z
N MET A 1 34.44 58.09 31.69
CA MET A 1 34.38 59.25 30.78
C MET A 1 34.83 58.81 29.40
N PRO A 2 34.17 59.23 28.32
CA PRO A 2 32.77 59.70 28.21
C PRO A 2 31.94 58.72 27.35
N ALA A 3 30.62 58.55 27.51
CA ALA A 3 29.50 59.51 27.61
C ALA A 3 28.97 59.99 26.24
N GLY A 4 27.64 60.07 26.14
CA GLY A 4 26.87 60.60 25.00
C GLY A 4 25.52 59.87 24.87
N GLU A 5 24.63 60.00 25.85
CA GLU A 5 23.57 61.03 25.94
C GLU A 5 22.27 60.63 25.24
N ALA A 6 21.23 60.45 26.06
CA ALA A 6 19.85 60.72 25.69
C ALA A 6 19.50 62.17 26.08
N PRO A 7 18.46 62.74 25.46
CA PRO A 7 17.34 63.27 26.25
C PRO A 7 16.00 62.71 25.69
N ALA A 8 15.02 62.26 26.47
CA ALA A 8 14.06 63.04 27.27
C ALA A 8 13.44 64.22 26.50
N ALA A 9 12.17 64.62 26.56
CA ALA A 9 10.88 64.12 27.06
C ALA A 9 9.89 65.29 26.77
N MET A 10 8.57 65.03 26.80
CA MET A 10 7.51 65.87 27.42
C MET A 10 6.26 66.22 26.56
N ILE A 11 5.12 65.70 27.07
CA ILE A 11 3.82 66.37 27.35
C ILE A 11 2.94 66.80 26.16
N GLY A 12 1.61 66.57 26.13
CA GLY A 12 0.62 66.21 27.17
C GLY A 12 -0.62 65.53 26.57
N ALA A 13 -1.32 64.66 27.31
CA ALA A 13 -2.49 64.97 28.17
C ALA A 13 -3.71 65.45 27.35
N SER A 14 -4.96 65.06 27.56
CA SER A 14 -5.69 64.16 28.46
C SER A 14 -7.17 64.30 28.05
N THR A 15 -8.02 63.33 28.36
CA THR A 15 -9.36 63.46 28.99
C THR A 15 -10.32 62.36 28.51
N LEU A 16 -10.57 61.34 29.34
CA LEU A 16 -11.75 61.16 30.24
C LEU A 16 -12.92 60.45 29.51
N ARG A 17 -13.13 59.13 29.71
CA ARG A 17 -13.93 58.45 30.78
C ARG A 17 -15.47 58.60 30.61
N PRO A 18 -16.33 57.78 31.27
CA PRO A 18 -16.29 56.33 31.53
C PRO A 18 -17.70 55.63 31.58
N GLY A 19 -17.73 54.30 31.80
CA GLY A 19 -18.73 53.60 32.63
C GLY A 19 -19.90 52.92 31.89
N ARG A 20 -20.56 51.86 32.39
CA ARG A 20 -20.42 51.09 33.64
C ARG A 20 -21.26 49.79 33.53
N ARG A 21 -20.72 48.74 34.17
CA ARG A 21 -21.21 47.42 34.59
C ARG A 21 -22.71 47.15 34.90
N ARG A 22 -23.05 45.84 34.75
CA ARG A 22 -24.01 44.97 35.52
C ARG A 22 -25.51 45.25 35.30
N ARG A 23 -26.49 44.32 35.41
CA ARG A 23 -26.64 43.05 36.16
C ARG A 23 -27.89 42.28 35.65
N ALA A 24 -27.98 40.99 35.97
CA ALA A 24 -29.13 40.10 35.77
C ALA A 24 -30.43 40.51 36.51
N ARG A 25 -31.61 40.12 35.99
CA ARG A 25 -32.79 39.67 36.78
C ARG A 25 -33.96 39.08 35.96
N ARG A 26 -34.44 37.94 36.48
CA ARG A 26 -35.74 37.24 36.43
C ARG A 26 -36.99 37.90 35.82
N SER A 27 -37.73 37.04 35.06
CA SER A 27 -39.19 36.75 34.93
C SER A 27 -40.27 37.78 35.33
N PRO A 28 -41.47 37.73 34.71
CA PRO A 28 -42.58 37.03 35.39
C PRO A 28 -43.63 36.31 34.48
N LEU A 29 -44.34 35.37 35.10
CA LEU A 29 -45.62 34.80 34.66
C LEU A 29 -46.78 35.81 34.73
N ARG A 30 -47.77 35.68 33.82
CA ARG A 30 -49.22 35.96 33.99
C ARG A 30 -49.96 35.63 32.68
N SER A 31 -51.27 35.38 32.61
CA SER A 31 -52.17 34.40 33.24
C SER A 31 -53.52 34.50 32.51
N ARG A 32 -54.14 33.35 32.17
CA ARG A 32 -55.60 33.08 32.01
C ARG A 32 -56.44 33.92 31.02
N ARG A 33 -57.20 33.28 30.12
CA ARG A 33 -58.61 32.82 30.32
C ARG A 33 -59.17 32.08 29.08
N HIS A 34 -60.06 31.12 29.35
CA HIS A 34 -60.81 30.28 28.42
C HIS A 34 -61.82 31.04 27.53
N ALA A 35 -62.05 30.51 26.33
CA ALA A 35 -63.39 30.42 25.75
C ALA A 35 -63.49 29.22 24.78
N ILE A 36 -64.46 28.36 25.06
CA ILE A 36 -64.89 27.18 24.31
C ILE A 36 -65.71 27.62 23.09
N ARG A 37 -65.52 27.02 21.91
CA ARG A 37 -66.63 26.64 21.00
C ARG A 37 -66.21 25.76 19.80
N SER A 38 -66.84 24.58 19.77
CA SER A 38 -67.40 23.84 18.62
C SER A 38 -66.51 23.21 17.53
N PHE A 39 -66.41 21.87 17.64
CA PHE A 39 -66.69 20.82 16.64
C PHE A 39 -66.35 21.07 15.15
N ARG A 40 -65.46 20.23 14.61
CA ARG A 40 -65.72 19.33 13.46
C ARG A 40 -64.65 18.23 13.40
N LEU A 41 -65.08 16.97 13.53
CA LEU A 41 -64.26 15.81 13.14
C LEU A 41 -64.07 15.84 11.61
N VAL A 42 -62.84 15.62 11.17
CA VAL A 42 -62.52 15.22 9.79
C VAL A 42 -61.65 13.96 9.91
N PRO A 43 -61.97 12.86 9.19
CA PRO A 43 -61.39 11.55 9.45
C PRO A 43 -59.95 11.46 8.95
N ALA A 44 -59.13 10.72 9.70
CA ALA A 44 -57.78 10.35 9.30
C ALA A 44 -57.83 9.49 8.03
N LEU A 45 -57.26 10.00 6.94
CA LEU A 45 -57.01 9.24 5.73
C LEU A 45 -55.78 8.34 6.00
N LEU A 46 -56.03 7.05 6.17
CA LEU A 46 -55.00 6.02 6.27
C LEU A 46 -54.32 5.86 4.91
N LEU A 47 -53.22 6.59 4.69
CA LEU A 47 -52.28 6.30 3.60
C LEU A 47 -51.48 5.06 4.01
N ILE A 48 -51.96 3.89 3.59
CA ILE A 48 -51.14 2.67 3.55
C ILE A 48 -50.10 2.90 2.46
N ALA A 49 -48.93 3.42 2.84
CA ALA A 49 -47.73 3.28 2.05
C ALA A 49 -47.33 1.80 2.12
N VAL A 50 -47.72 1.02 1.10
CA VAL A 50 -47.04 -0.25 0.83
C VAL A 50 -45.64 0.15 0.37
N ALA A 51 -44.72 0.29 1.32
CA ALA A 51 -43.32 0.22 1.01
C ALA A 51 -43.07 -1.19 0.47
N LEU A 52 -42.98 -1.32 -0.86
CA LEU A 52 -42.22 -2.42 -1.43
C LEU A 52 -40.80 -2.24 -0.90
N ALA A 53 -40.50 -2.92 0.20
CA ALA A 53 -39.14 -3.23 0.56
C ALA A 53 -38.60 -4.12 -0.55
N VAL A 54 -38.05 -3.50 -1.59
CA VAL A 54 -36.99 -4.13 -2.36
C VAL A 54 -35.83 -4.22 -1.38
N THR A 55 -35.81 -5.29 -0.58
CA THR A 55 -34.60 -5.71 0.10
C THR A 55 -33.57 -5.86 -0.99
N ARG A 56 -32.54 -4.99 -0.99
CA ARG A 56 -31.29 -5.33 -1.66
C ARG A 56 -30.96 -6.74 -1.19
N PRO A 57 -30.66 -7.71 -2.08
CA PRO A 57 -30.18 -9.00 -1.61
C PRO A 57 -29.00 -8.70 -0.69
N SER A 58 -29.14 -9.05 0.59
CA SER A 58 -28.07 -8.92 1.57
C SER A 58 -26.89 -9.73 1.08
N GLU A 59 -25.67 -9.20 1.23
CA GLU A 59 -24.39 -9.89 0.94
C GLU A 59 -24.32 -11.32 1.54
N ALA A 60 -25.14 -11.63 2.55
CA ALA A 60 -25.35 -12.97 3.10
C ALA A 60 -25.77 -14.05 2.07
N ALA A 61 -26.21 -13.69 0.86
CA ALA A 61 -26.55 -14.64 -0.19
C ALA A 61 -25.33 -15.14 -1.01
N ASP A 62 -24.13 -14.58 -0.81
CA ASP A 62 -22.91 -14.99 -1.56
C ASP A 62 -21.92 -15.83 -0.71
N HIS A 63 -22.24 -16.13 0.55
CA HIS A 63 -21.41 -17.00 1.41
C HIS A 63 -21.67 -18.48 1.13
N LEU A 64 -20.61 -19.26 0.85
CA LEU A 64 -20.67 -20.68 0.48
C LEU A 64 -21.38 -21.55 1.52
N CYS A 65 -21.33 -21.17 2.80
CA CYS A 65 -21.94 -21.93 3.89
C CYS A 65 -23.40 -21.58 4.20
N PHE A 66 -24.01 -20.58 3.53
CA PHE A 66 -25.38 -20.18 3.87
C PHE A 66 -26.39 -21.33 3.61
N GLY A 67 -27.10 -21.74 4.66
CA GLY A 67 -28.11 -22.80 4.58
C GLY A 67 -27.57 -24.24 4.57
N LYS A 68 -26.26 -24.45 4.76
CA LYS A 68 -25.66 -25.78 4.93
C LYS A 68 -25.65 -26.18 6.42
N ALA A 69 -25.91 -27.45 6.71
CA ALA A 69 -25.79 -27.98 8.07
C ALA A 69 -24.30 -28.25 8.36
N ALA A 70 -23.71 -27.47 9.26
CA ALA A 70 -22.30 -27.59 9.63
C ALA A 70 -22.03 -28.84 10.49
N THR A 71 -20.93 -29.55 10.21
CA THR A 71 -20.43 -30.65 11.03
C THR A 71 -19.59 -30.13 12.20
N ILE A 72 -18.87 -29.02 12.00
CA ILE A 72 -18.02 -28.37 13.01
C ILE A 72 -18.31 -26.87 13.02
N VAL A 73 -18.56 -26.32 14.22
CA VAL A 73 -18.91 -24.90 14.40
C VAL A 73 -18.03 -24.30 15.49
N GLY A 74 -17.33 -23.22 15.15
CA GLY A 74 -16.55 -22.41 16.08
C GLY A 74 -17.41 -21.51 16.96
N THR A 75 -16.75 -20.56 17.59
CA THR A 75 -17.28 -19.56 18.51
C THR A 75 -17.24 -18.17 17.85
N PRO A 76 -17.80 -17.12 18.46
CA PRO A 76 -17.63 -15.76 17.97
C PRO A 76 -16.26 -15.11 18.28
N GLY A 77 -15.27 -15.89 18.74
CA GLY A 77 -13.91 -15.42 19.01
C GLY A 77 -12.87 -16.31 18.33
N PRO A 78 -11.57 -15.99 18.43
CA PRO A 78 -10.52 -16.71 17.71
C PRO A 78 -10.48 -18.20 18.06
N ASP A 79 -10.61 -19.04 17.05
CA ASP A 79 -10.60 -20.50 17.19
C ASP A 79 -9.44 -21.17 16.43
N THR A 80 -9.11 -22.39 16.85
CA THR A 80 -8.26 -23.30 16.07
C THR A 80 -9.05 -24.57 15.84
N ILE A 81 -9.44 -24.80 14.59
CA ILE A 81 -10.34 -25.86 14.19
C ILE A 81 -9.62 -26.82 13.25
N VAL A 82 -9.76 -28.11 13.52
CA VAL A 82 -9.18 -29.18 12.70
C VAL A 82 -10.29 -30.16 12.33
N GLY A 83 -10.48 -30.35 11.04
CA GLY A 83 -11.42 -31.28 10.44
C GLY A 83 -11.03 -32.74 10.60
N THR A 84 -11.78 -33.59 9.94
CA THR A 84 -11.60 -35.04 9.91
C THR A 84 -10.91 -35.46 8.61
N PRO A 85 -10.51 -36.73 8.45
CA PRO A 85 -10.02 -37.22 7.16
C PRO A 85 -11.11 -37.44 6.09
N GLY A 86 -12.36 -37.05 6.36
CA GLY A 86 -13.47 -37.15 5.42
C GLY A 86 -14.19 -35.81 5.27
N PRO A 87 -15.21 -35.74 4.38
CA PRO A 87 -15.85 -34.47 4.03
C PRO A 87 -16.48 -33.77 5.23
N ASP A 88 -16.10 -32.53 5.46
CA ASP A 88 -16.56 -31.69 6.55
C ASP A 88 -17.26 -30.41 6.04
N VAL A 89 -18.16 -29.88 6.89
CA VAL A 89 -18.69 -28.53 6.74
C VAL A 89 -18.32 -27.75 8.00
N ILE A 90 -17.35 -26.86 7.88
CA ILE A 90 -16.73 -26.13 8.99
C ILE A 90 -17.11 -24.65 8.91
N VAL A 91 -17.59 -24.08 10.01
CA VAL A 91 -17.94 -22.66 10.13
C VAL A 91 -17.23 -22.06 11.34
N GLY A 92 -16.25 -21.18 11.12
CA GLY A 92 -15.50 -20.45 12.16
C GLY A 92 -16.39 -19.51 12.96
N ARG A 93 -17.23 -18.76 12.23
CA ARG A 93 -18.20 -17.75 12.67
C ARG A 93 -17.60 -16.37 12.72
N GLY A 94 -16.79 -16.01 13.70
CA GLY A 94 -16.16 -14.71 13.71
C GLY A 94 -15.07 -14.64 14.77
N GLY A 95 -14.18 -13.66 14.66
CA GLY A 95 -12.86 -13.76 15.29
C GLY A 95 -11.83 -14.17 14.23
N ASN A 96 -10.55 -14.21 14.62
CA ASN A 96 -9.47 -14.56 13.70
C ASN A 96 -9.15 -16.05 13.86
N ASP A 97 -9.68 -16.87 12.98
CA ASP A 97 -9.69 -18.32 13.08
C ASP A 97 -8.55 -18.97 12.30
N HIS A 98 -8.13 -20.15 12.75
CA HIS A 98 -7.21 -21.01 12.01
C HIS A 98 -7.86 -22.38 11.79
N ILE A 99 -8.27 -22.66 10.55
CA ILE A 99 -9.09 -23.81 10.18
C ILE A 99 -8.36 -24.70 9.17
N SER A 100 -8.27 -26.00 9.44
CA SER A 100 -7.74 -27.02 8.52
C SER A 100 -8.78 -28.10 8.25
N GLY A 101 -9.10 -28.35 6.97
CA GLY A 101 -10.03 -29.40 6.51
C GLY A 101 -9.43 -30.81 6.59
N ARG A 102 -8.14 -30.91 6.26
CA ARG A 102 -7.33 -32.13 6.21
C ARG A 102 -7.57 -32.97 4.96
N GLY A 103 -8.57 -33.83 4.98
CA GLY A 103 -8.75 -34.81 3.93
C GLY A 103 -10.22 -34.98 3.61
N GLY A 104 -10.55 -35.19 2.35
CA GLY A 104 -11.93 -35.18 1.90
C GLY A 104 -12.28 -33.87 1.22
N ASN A 105 -13.52 -33.77 0.72
CA ASN A 105 -13.95 -32.57 0.02
C ASN A 105 -14.69 -31.68 1.01
N ASP A 106 -14.02 -30.64 1.48
CA ASP A 106 -14.49 -29.83 2.59
C ASP A 106 -15.17 -28.55 2.13
N LEU A 107 -16.11 -28.08 2.94
CA LEU A 107 -16.67 -26.74 2.85
C LEU A 107 -16.28 -25.98 4.11
N ILE A 108 -15.44 -24.97 3.97
CA ILE A 108 -14.89 -24.20 5.07
C ILE A 108 -15.27 -22.73 4.92
N CYS A 109 -15.87 -22.14 5.96
CA CYS A 109 -16.12 -20.70 6.03
C CYS A 109 -15.50 -20.10 7.29
N GLY A 110 -14.67 -19.07 7.13
CA GLY A 110 -14.09 -18.29 8.22
C GLY A 110 -15.17 -17.43 8.92
N GLY A 111 -15.71 -16.46 8.19
CA GLY A 111 -16.70 -15.51 8.70
C GLY A 111 -16.07 -14.12 8.84
N PRO A 112 -16.53 -13.26 9.77
CA PRO A 112 -15.87 -11.99 10.00
C PRO A 112 -14.63 -12.12 10.89
N GLY A 113 -13.49 -11.60 10.43
CA GLY A 113 -12.20 -11.61 11.11
C GLY A 113 -11.07 -11.89 10.12
N ASP A 114 -9.81 -11.81 10.56
CA ASP A 114 -8.68 -12.19 9.70
C ASP A 114 -8.40 -13.69 9.87
N ASP A 115 -8.88 -14.52 8.94
CA ASP A 115 -8.88 -15.97 9.05
C ASP A 115 -7.75 -16.64 8.25
N VAL A 116 -7.37 -17.85 8.67
CA VAL A 116 -6.47 -18.74 7.94
C VAL A 116 -7.18 -20.05 7.68
N LEU A 117 -7.48 -20.33 6.41
CA LEU A 117 -8.21 -21.51 5.96
C LEU A 117 -7.34 -22.40 5.07
N LEU A 118 -7.25 -23.68 5.43
CA LEU A 118 -6.46 -24.70 4.74
C LEU A 118 -7.39 -25.86 4.34
N GLY A 119 -7.59 -26.09 3.04
CA GLY A 119 -8.34 -27.26 2.54
C GLY A 119 -7.57 -28.56 2.73
N GLU A 120 -6.32 -28.55 2.26
CA GLU A 120 -5.36 -29.67 2.26
C GLU A 120 -5.64 -30.71 1.16
N ASP A 121 -6.15 -31.91 1.48
CA ASP A 121 -6.35 -32.99 0.51
C ASP A 121 -7.81 -33.15 0.11
N GLY A 122 -8.16 -32.78 -1.12
CA GLY A 122 -9.49 -33.03 -1.67
C GLY A 122 -9.96 -31.87 -2.51
N ALA A 123 -11.15 -31.98 -3.10
CA ALA A 123 -11.72 -30.88 -3.87
C ALA A 123 -12.52 -29.99 -2.91
N ASP A 124 -11.90 -28.91 -2.47
CA ASP A 124 -12.40 -28.08 -1.36
C ASP A 124 -13.11 -26.82 -1.82
N SER A 125 -13.97 -26.29 -0.95
CA SER A 125 -14.62 -25.00 -1.11
C SER A 125 -14.35 -24.13 0.12
N LEU A 126 -13.55 -23.08 -0.05
CA LEU A 126 -13.16 -22.18 1.03
C LEU A 126 -13.73 -20.77 0.82
N ASP A 127 -14.27 -20.19 1.88
CA ASP A 127 -14.82 -18.83 1.96
C ASP A 127 -14.18 -18.09 3.15
N GLY A 128 -13.38 -17.06 2.89
CA GLY A 128 -12.76 -16.23 3.93
C GLY A 128 -13.84 -15.48 4.71
N GLY A 129 -14.53 -14.58 4.02
CA GLY A 129 -15.66 -13.83 4.55
C GLY A 129 -15.33 -12.35 4.62
N ASP A 130 -15.51 -11.72 5.78
CA ASP A 130 -15.16 -10.32 5.95
C ASP A 130 -13.82 -10.22 6.70
N GLY A 131 -12.76 -9.68 6.09
CA GLY A 131 -11.48 -9.54 6.77
C GLY A 131 -10.29 -9.59 5.83
N ALA A 132 -9.08 -9.71 6.37
CA ALA A 132 -7.90 -9.98 5.58
C ALA A 132 -7.53 -11.47 5.69
N ASP A 133 -8.03 -12.29 4.77
CA ASP A 133 -7.99 -13.75 4.91
C ASP A 133 -6.81 -14.41 4.18
N VAL A 134 -6.42 -15.58 4.64
CA VAL A 134 -5.45 -16.46 3.98
C VAL A 134 -6.12 -17.80 3.65
N LEU A 135 -6.32 -18.06 2.36
CA LEU A 135 -6.92 -19.29 1.85
C LEU A 135 -5.88 -20.13 1.11
N ARG A 136 -5.81 -21.42 1.43
CA ARG A 136 -5.03 -22.41 0.68
C ARG A 136 -5.90 -23.61 0.34
N GLY A 137 -6.12 -23.86 -0.94
CA GLY A 137 -6.84 -25.03 -1.44
C GLY A 137 -6.09 -26.31 -1.11
N GLY A 138 -4.92 -26.51 -1.72
CA GLY A 138 -4.04 -27.63 -1.43
C GLY A 138 -3.89 -28.54 -2.63
N ARG A 139 -4.32 -29.80 -2.53
CA ARG A 139 -4.29 -30.76 -3.63
C ARG A 139 -5.69 -31.00 -4.17
N SER A 140 -5.78 -31.13 -5.49
CA SER A 140 -7.01 -31.30 -6.28
C SER A 140 -7.59 -29.96 -6.71
N ALA A 141 -8.75 -29.97 -7.37
CA ALA A 141 -9.34 -28.77 -7.94
C ALA A 141 -10.23 -28.07 -6.89
N ASP A 142 -9.81 -26.88 -6.49
CA ASP A 142 -10.43 -26.14 -5.38
C ASP A 142 -11.23 -24.92 -5.85
N LEU A 143 -12.21 -24.53 -5.03
CA LEU A 143 -12.97 -23.29 -5.17
C LEU A 143 -12.66 -22.36 -3.98
N LEU A 144 -12.08 -21.21 -4.26
CA LEU A 144 -11.59 -20.29 -3.24
C LEU A 144 -12.26 -18.92 -3.39
N ARG A 145 -12.87 -18.42 -2.32
CA ARG A 145 -13.47 -17.08 -2.24
C ARG A 145 -12.86 -16.32 -1.08
N GLY A 146 -12.19 -15.22 -1.38
CA GLY A 146 -11.62 -14.34 -0.35
C GLY A 146 -12.73 -13.67 0.46
N GLY A 147 -13.61 -12.95 -0.25
CA GLY A 147 -14.72 -12.25 0.36
C GLY A 147 -14.45 -10.74 0.33
N ALA A 148 -14.79 -10.04 1.41
CA ALA A 148 -14.56 -8.61 1.53
C ALA A 148 -13.31 -8.32 2.36
N GLY A 149 -12.48 -7.39 1.91
CA GLY A 149 -11.20 -7.07 2.51
C GLY A 149 -10.05 -7.63 1.68
N PRO A 150 -8.78 -7.41 2.08
CA PRO A 150 -7.63 -7.78 1.26
C PRO A 150 -7.19 -9.23 1.52
N ASP A 151 -7.43 -10.13 0.55
CA ASP A 151 -7.24 -11.57 0.72
C ASP A 151 -5.97 -12.12 0.08
N PHE A 152 -5.45 -13.23 0.61
CA PHE A 152 -4.40 -14.04 0.01
C PHE A 152 -4.89 -15.45 -0.28
N ILE A 153 -4.99 -15.78 -1.56
CA ILE A 153 -5.58 -17.03 -2.05
C ILE A 153 -4.53 -17.82 -2.83
N VAL A 154 -4.30 -19.07 -2.43
CA VAL A 154 -3.43 -20.03 -3.13
C VAL A 154 -4.24 -21.28 -3.47
N GLY A 155 -4.43 -21.53 -4.76
CA GLY A 155 -5.03 -22.78 -5.29
C GLY A 155 -4.26 -23.99 -4.81
N GLY A 156 -2.98 -24.08 -5.20
CA GLY A 156 -2.15 -25.23 -4.90
C GLY A 156 -1.91 -26.06 -6.15
N THR A 157 -2.04 -27.38 -6.05
CA THR A 157 -1.91 -28.30 -7.18
C THR A 157 -3.28 -28.75 -7.64
N GLY A 158 -3.65 -28.45 -8.87
CA GLY A 158 -4.95 -28.81 -9.42
C GLY A 158 -5.46 -27.68 -10.31
N ALA A 159 -6.66 -27.86 -10.86
CA ALA A 159 -7.31 -26.85 -11.68
C ALA A 159 -8.19 -25.96 -10.79
N ASP A 160 -7.57 -24.95 -10.18
CA ASP A 160 -8.20 -24.16 -9.13
C ASP A 160 -8.93 -22.93 -9.66
N THR A 161 -10.02 -22.56 -9.00
CA THR A 161 -10.76 -21.32 -9.25
C THR A 161 -10.73 -20.43 -8.02
N ALA A 162 -10.22 -19.21 -8.17
CA ALA A 162 -10.18 -18.20 -7.12
C ALA A 162 -11.00 -16.96 -7.50
N ARG A 163 -11.72 -16.42 -6.51
CA ARG A 163 -12.33 -15.09 -6.56
C ARG A 163 -11.89 -14.33 -5.33
N GLY A 164 -11.20 -13.20 -5.52
CA GLY A 164 -10.82 -12.30 -4.43
C GLY A 164 -12.08 -11.70 -3.80
N GLY A 165 -12.62 -10.68 -4.45
CA GLY A 165 -13.89 -10.07 -4.05
C GLY A 165 -13.72 -8.56 -3.95
N PRO A 166 -14.51 -7.86 -3.12
CA PRO A 166 -14.26 -6.47 -2.81
C PRO A 166 -12.99 -6.33 -1.94
N GLY A 167 -11.87 -6.00 -2.57
CA GLY A 167 -10.60 -6.05 -1.86
C GLY A 167 -9.43 -5.73 -2.76
N ARG A 168 -8.23 -5.69 -2.17
CA ARG A 168 -6.98 -5.78 -2.93
C ARG A 168 -6.42 -7.18 -2.72
N ASP A 169 -6.87 -8.11 -3.53
CA ASP A 169 -6.64 -9.55 -3.30
C ASP A 169 -5.47 -10.07 -4.12
N SER A 170 -4.76 -11.05 -3.59
CA SER A 170 -3.71 -11.82 -4.27
C SER A 170 -4.20 -13.23 -4.51
N CYS A 171 -4.18 -13.68 -5.76
CA CYS A 171 -4.61 -15.03 -6.09
C CYS A 171 -3.59 -15.74 -6.98
N THR A 172 -3.21 -16.94 -6.56
CA THR A 172 -2.44 -17.90 -7.37
C THR A 172 -3.32 -19.12 -7.61
N ALA A 173 -4.08 -19.11 -8.71
CA ALA A 173 -4.96 -20.19 -9.14
C ALA A 173 -5.02 -20.21 -10.67
N GLU A 174 -5.44 -21.32 -11.26
CA GLU A 174 -5.53 -21.45 -12.72
C GLU A 174 -6.57 -20.48 -13.32
N THR A 175 -7.70 -20.30 -12.64
CA THR A 175 -8.70 -19.28 -12.98
C THR A 175 -8.89 -18.33 -11.81
N ALA A 176 -8.37 -17.10 -11.91
CA ALA A 176 -8.53 -16.07 -10.88
C ALA A 176 -9.34 -14.86 -11.38
N SER A 177 -10.25 -14.35 -10.56
CA SER A 177 -11.05 -13.15 -10.84
C SER A 177 -11.19 -12.27 -9.61
N GLY A 178 -11.36 -10.95 -9.80
CA GLY A 178 -11.44 -10.03 -8.65
C GLY A 178 -10.17 -9.97 -7.81
N CYS A 179 -9.03 -10.39 -8.35
CA CYS A 179 -7.73 -10.31 -7.69
C CYS A 179 -6.90 -9.25 -8.39
N GLU A 180 -6.34 -8.31 -7.63
CA GLU A 180 -5.34 -7.41 -8.18
C GLU A 180 -4.02 -8.18 -8.30
N GLN A 181 -3.45 -8.19 -9.50
CA GLN A 181 -2.07 -8.65 -9.62
C GLN A 181 -1.18 -7.71 -8.79
N PRO A 182 -0.28 -8.23 -7.94
CA PRO A 182 0.65 -7.40 -7.19
C PRO A 182 1.36 -6.46 -8.17
N ILE A 183 1.51 -5.19 -7.79
CA ILE A 183 2.35 -4.27 -8.57
C ILE A 183 3.79 -4.67 -8.28
N VAL A 184 4.34 -5.54 -9.11
CA VAL A 184 5.75 -5.90 -9.12
C VAL A 184 6.44 -5.05 -10.17
N ILE A 185 7.57 -4.46 -9.78
CA ILE A 185 8.46 -3.70 -10.65
C ILE A 185 9.81 -4.39 -10.61
N ASP A 186 10.05 -5.19 -11.63
CA ASP A 186 11.25 -5.99 -11.85
C ASP A 186 11.56 -5.99 -13.37
N HIS A 187 12.54 -6.76 -13.83
CA HIS A 187 12.83 -6.87 -15.26
C HIS A 187 11.83 -7.75 -16.05
N THR A 188 11.08 -8.63 -15.39
CA THR A 188 10.16 -9.59 -16.06
C THR A 188 8.80 -8.97 -16.36
N THR A 189 8.34 -8.08 -15.48
CA THR A 189 7.00 -7.50 -15.46
C THR A 189 6.97 -6.11 -16.09
N ALA A 190 8.12 -5.43 -16.16
CA ALA A 190 8.27 -4.12 -16.76
C ALA A 190 9.41 -4.10 -17.80
N ASP A 191 9.12 -3.57 -18.98
CA ASP A 191 10.17 -3.29 -19.95
C ASP A 191 10.91 -2.00 -19.55
N LEU A 192 11.93 -2.18 -18.72
CA LEU A 192 12.76 -1.10 -18.18
C LEU A 192 13.68 -0.47 -19.24
N SER A 193 13.69 -0.97 -20.48
CA SER A 193 14.47 -0.38 -21.58
C SER A 193 13.80 0.86 -22.18
N ARG A 194 12.48 1.00 -22.02
CA ARG A 194 11.70 2.05 -22.70
C ARG A 194 10.56 2.62 -21.86
N ILE A 195 10.14 3.82 -22.26
CA ILE A 195 8.96 4.50 -21.72
C ILE A 195 7.94 4.61 -22.87
N PRO A 196 6.79 3.89 -22.82
CA PRO A 196 5.78 3.96 -23.88
C PRO A 196 5.28 5.38 -24.14
N ALA A 197 5.09 5.74 -25.40
CA ALA A 197 4.71 7.11 -25.78
C ALA A 197 3.37 7.57 -25.17
N ALA A 198 2.39 6.66 -25.11
CA ALA A 198 1.08 6.92 -24.51
C ALA A 198 1.18 7.24 -23.01
N TRP A 199 2.15 6.66 -22.33
CA TRP A 199 2.34 6.84 -20.89
C TRP A 199 3.01 8.18 -20.59
N ARG A 200 3.83 8.73 -21.50
CA ARG A 200 4.42 10.07 -21.35
C ARG A 200 3.37 11.18 -21.26
N ARG A 201 2.24 11.03 -21.96
CA ARG A 201 1.13 12.00 -21.90
C ARG A 201 0.40 11.92 -20.56
N LEU A 202 0.07 10.72 -20.11
CA LEU A 202 -0.58 10.50 -18.80
C LEU A 202 0.36 10.87 -17.64
N ALA A 203 1.67 10.62 -17.81
CA ALA A 203 2.76 11.03 -16.92
C ALA A 203 2.68 12.51 -16.56
N ALA A 204 2.62 13.38 -17.56
CA ALA A 204 2.49 14.82 -17.39
C ALA A 204 1.30 15.23 -16.52
N GLU A 205 0.23 14.43 -16.53
CA GLU A 205 -1.03 14.74 -15.86
C GLU A 205 -1.10 14.23 -14.41
N ARG A 206 -0.46 13.09 -14.07
CA ARG A 206 -0.62 12.46 -12.74
C ARG A 206 0.65 11.94 -12.04
N VAL A 207 1.85 12.18 -12.59
CA VAL A 207 3.12 11.68 -12.01
C VAL A 207 3.50 12.31 -10.67
N VAL A 208 4.33 11.51 -9.98
CA VAL A 208 4.83 11.54 -8.62
C VAL A 208 5.69 12.73 -8.25
N TRP A 209 5.39 13.28 -7.06
CA TRP A 209 6.35 14.01 -6.25
C TRP A 209 6.96 13.06 -5.23
N ALA A 210 8.28 12.96 -5.21
CA ALA A 210 8.97 12.07 -4.32
C ALA A 210 9.75 12.91 -3.30
N TYR A 211 9.58 12.59 -2.02
CA TYR A 211 10.02 13.39 -0.89
C TYR A 211 10.95 12.57 -0.02
N GLY A 212 12.17 13.05 0.23
CA GLY A 212 13.18 12.28 0.98
C GLY A 212 14.62 12.58 0.60
N SER A 213 15.58 12.05 1.36
CA SER A 213 17.02 12.30 1.16
C SER A 213 17.88 11.15 1.65
N THR A 214 18.67 10.53 0.77
CA THR A 214 19.81 9.67 1.17
C THR A 214 20.87 9.46 0.08
N SER A 215 22.02 8.87 0.47
CA SER A 215 23.17 8.50 -0.36
C SER A 215 22.88 7.47 -1.44
N HIS A 216 21.92 6.55 -1.25
CA HIS A 216 21.51 5.53 -2.25
C HIS A 216 20.22 5.86 -2.98
N GLY A 217 19.35 6.68 -2.37
CA GLY A 217 18.29 7.37 -3.10
C GLY A 217 18.83 8.15 -4.28
N THR A 218 20.08 8.61 -4.23
CA THR A 218 20.79 9.19 -5.37
C THR A 218 20.74 8.32 -6.62
N GLN A 219 20.71 6.98 -6.51
CA GLN A 219 20.70 6.10 -7.67
C GLN A 219 19.34 6.14 -8.38
N VAL A 220 18.26 6.12 -7.61
CA VAL A 220 16.89 6.29 -8.12
C VAL A 220 16.66 7.72 -8.62
N TRP A 221 17.12 8.72 -7.85
CA TRP A 221 17.01 10.14 -8.20
C TRP A 221 17.79 10.49 -9.46
N THR A 222 19.02 10.01 -9.58
CA THR A 222 19.86 10.23 -10.76
C THR A 222 19.16 9.73 -12.01
N GLY A 223 18.59 8.51 -11.94
CA GLY A 223 17.79 7.99 -13.04
C GLY A 223 16.55 8.84 -13.34
N ALA A 224 15.82 9.25 -12.31
CA ALA A 224 14.64 10.10 -12.44
C ALA A 224 14.98 11.48 -13.06
N GLU A 225 16.06 12.12 -12.62
CA GLU A 225 16.52 13.41 -13.14
C GLU A 225 17.04 13.28 -14.57
N TYR A 226 17.73 12.20 -14.90
CA TYR A 226 18.10 11.89 -16.28
C TYR A 226 16.86 11.77 -17.17
N LEU A 227 15.83 11.02 -16.75
CA LEU A 227 14.57 10.93 -17.48
C LEU A 227 13.88 12.29 -17.62
N LYS A 228 13.91 13.12 -16.58
CA LYS A 228 13.42 14.51 -16.64
C LYS A 228 14.16 15.33 -17.71
N SER A 229 15.47 15.15 -17.82
CA SER A 229 16.29 15.86 -18.81
C SER A 229 15.99 15.40 -20.25
N LEU A 230 15.68 14.11 -20.44
CA LEU A 230 15.32 13.55 -21.75
C LEU A 230 13.90 13.93 -22.19
N LEU A 231 12.95 13.92 -21.25
CA LEU A 231 11.52 14.07 -21.55
C LEU A 231 11.02 15.52 -21.39
N GLY A 232 11.74 16.35 -20.66
CA GLY A 232 11.33 17.68 -20.24
C GLY A 232 10.51 17.67 -18.94
N SER A 233 10.57 18.76 -18.19
CA SER A 233 9.94 18.92 -16.87
C SER A 233 8.41 18.81 -16.88
N THR A 234 7.77 19.09 -18.01
CA THR A 234 6.31 18.96 -18.18
C THR A 234 5.88 17.50 -18.38
N ALA A 235 6.66 16.70 -19.11
CA ALA A 235 6.35 15.29 -19.36
C ALA A 235 6.76 14.37 -18.21
N TYR A 236 7.73 14.82 -17.38
CA TYR A 236 8.20 14.12 -16.20
C TYR A 236 8.26 15.09 -15.01
N PRO A 237 7.13 15.35 -14.33
CA PRO A 237 7.06 16.26 -13.20
C PRO A 237 7.66 15.61 -11.96
N PHE A 238 8.98 15.60 -11.89
CA PHE A 238 9.75 15.15 -10.73
C PHE A 238 10.37 16.35 -10.00
N ALA A 239 10.27 16.35 -8.67
CA ALA A 239 10.98 17.31 -7.83
C ALA A 239 11.59 16.60 -6.63
N ARG A 240 12.79 17.06 -6.29
CA ARG A 240 13.53 16.73 -5.08
C ARG A 240 13.33 17.86 -4.07
N GLY A 241 12.93 17.56 -2.84
CA GLY A 241 12.76 18.58 -1.81
C GLY A 241 12.82 17.99 -0.39
N TRP A 242 13.49 18.71 0.51
CA TRP A 242 13.71 18.32 1.92
C TRP A 242 12.64 18.85 2.88
N HIS A 243 11.75 19.78 2.46
CA HIS A 243 10.86 20.48 3.42
C HIS A 243 9.50 21.00 2.91
N ALA A 244 9.17 20.88 1.63
CA ALA A 244 7.88 21.37 1.15
C ALA A 244 7.35 20.47 0.06
N VAL A 245 6.52 19.50 0.44
CA VAL A 245 5.72 18.77 -0.54
C VAL A 245 4.71 19.77 -1.13
N PRO A 246 4.80 20.15 -2.41
CA PRO A 246 3.95 21.20 -2.95
C PRO A 246 2.51 20.75 -2.97
N ALA A 247 1.57 21.67 -2.74
CA ALA A 247 0.14 21.40 -2.62
C ALA A 247 -0.42 20.55 -3.77
N GLN A 248 -1.45 19.74 -3.48
CA GLN A 248 -2.07 18.86 -4.48
C GLN A 248 -2.69 19.72 -5.58
N THR A 249 -2.57 19.27 -6.83
CA THR A 249 -3.25 19.88 -7.97
C THR A 249 -4.49 19.06 -8.34
N ALA A 250 -5.34 19.57 -9.24
CA ALA A 250 -6.36 18.76 -9.91
C ALA A 250 -5.86 18.39 -11.31
N PRO A 251 -5.79 17.09 -11.68
CA PRO A 251 -6.05 15.90 -10.85
C PRO A 251 -4.97 15.70 -9.77
N PRO A 252 -5.30 14.99 -8.66
CA PRO A 252 -4.34 14.69 -7.61
C PRO A 252 -3.19 13.87 -8.17
N ARG A 253 -1.98 14.18 -7.69
CA ARG A 253 -0.74 13.52 -8.08
C ARG A 253 -0.30 12.55 -6.99
N LEU A 254 0.29 11.43 -7.39
CA LEU A 254 0.91 10.49 -6.45
C LEU A 254 2.03 11.20 -5.67
N ARG A 255 2.16 10.90 -4.39
CA ARG A 255 3.14 11.47 -3.47
C ARG A 255 3.78 10.35 -2.70
N MET A 256 5.08 10.21 -2.92
CA MET A 256 5.86 9.14 -2.34
C MET A 256 6.83 9.72 -1.32
N ALA A 257 6.74 9.27 -0.07
CA ALA A 257 7.81 9.49 0.91
C ALA A 257 8.85 8.37 0.78
N TYR A 258 10.13 8.73 0.90
CA TYR A 258 11.25 7.84 0.68
C TYR A 258 12.40 8.11 1.65
N ASP A 259 13.03 7.05 2.15
CA ASP A 259 14.21 7.13 2.99
C ASP A 259 15.06 5.85 2.89
N SER A 260 16.35 5.98 3.19
CA SER A 260 17.36 4.92 3.30
C SER A 260 18.35 5.18 4.44
N GLY A 261 17.90 5.91 5.48
CA GLY A 261 18.70 6.40 6.59
C GLY A 261 19.22 5.27 7.48
N TRP A 262 20.46 5.42 7.93
CA TRP A 262 21.19 4.43 8.72
C TRP A 262 20.80 4.47 10.20
N SER A 263 19.78 3.71 10.58
CA SER A 263 19.79 3.01 11.87
C SER A 263 18.84 1.82 11.83
N TRP A 264 19.40 0.61 11.92
CA TRP A 264 18.60 -0.60 11.99
C TRP A 264 18.17 -0.92 13.43
N ASP A 265 17.41 0.00 14.00
CA ASP A 265 16.51 -0.29 15.10
C ASP A 265 15.10 -0.31 14.49
N PRO A 266 14.33 -1.41 14.57
CA PRO A 266 12.99 -1.47 14.03
C PRO A 266 12.08 -0.35 14.56
N ALA A 267 12.33 0.10 15.80
CA ALA A 267 11.64 1.26 16.34
C ALA A 267 12.12 2.55 15.65
N ALA A 268 13.41 2.74 15.43
CA ALA A 268 13.93 3.86 14.64
C ALA A 268 13.46 3.87 13.18
N PHE A 269 13.42 2.73 12.47
CA PHE A 269 12.83 2.62 11.13
C PHE A 269 11.37 3.07 11.15
N TYR A 270 10.56 2.50 12.04
CA TYR A 270 9.15 2.86 12.16
C TYR A 270 8.99 4.35 12.49
N ASN A 271 9.74 4.86 13.47
CA ASN A 271 9.67 6.25 13.90
C ASN A 271 10.06 7.22 12.79
N THR A 272 11.06 6.86 11.98
CA THR A 272 11.52 7.68 10.86
C THR A 272 10.50 7.67 9.73
N ALA A 273 9.99 6.51 9.35
CA ALA A 273 8.91 6.39 8.37
C ALA A 273 7.66 7.17 8.80
N ALA A 274 7.25 7.03 10.07
CA ALA A 274 6.13 7.76 10.63
C ALA A 274 6.37 9.28 10.65
N ALA A 275 7.59 9.73 10.96
CA ALA A 275 7.96 11.14 10.92
C ALA A 275 7.90 11.72 9.50
N LEU A 276 8.39 10.98 8.50
CA LEU A 276 8.31 11.38 7.09
C LEU A 276 6.87 11.47 6.60
N LEU A 277 6.02 10.52 6.97
CA LEU A 277 4.60 10.53 6.63
C LEU A 277 3.84 11.65 7.37
N ALA A 278 4.22 11.97 8.60
CA ALA A 278 3.67 13.10 9.34
C ALA A 278 4.04 14.45 8.72
N ASP A 279 5.27 14.58 8.20
CA ASP A 279 5.74 15.78 7.50
C ASP A 279 5.15 15.89 6.08
N ALA A 280 4.79 14.76 5.47
CA ALA A 280 4.13 14.66 4.19
C ALA A 280 2.69 14.11 4.33
N PRO A 281 1.74 14.81 4.97
CA PRO A 281 0.40 14.27 5.30
C PRO A 281 -0.48 13.98 4.08
N GLN A 282 -0.04 14.35 2.88
CA GLN A 282 -0.72 14.05 1.62
C GLN A 282 -0.01 12.93 0.84
N ALA A 283 1.03 12.32 1.40
CA ALA A 283 1.66 11.13 0.85
C ALA A 283 0.61 10.01 0.75
N ASN A 284 0.60 9.34 -0.39
CA ASN A 284 -0.29 8.21 -0.66
C ASN A 284 0.51 6.97 -1.08
N ALA A 285 1.83 7.07 -1.14
CA ALA A 285 2.73 5.93 -1.18
C ALA A 285 3.96 6.17 -0.30
N PHE A 286 4.59 5.08 0.13
CA PHE A 286 5.83 5.10 0.89
C PHE A 286 6.75 4.00 0.38
N MET A 287 8.02 4.31 0.13
CA MET A 287 9.02 3.35 -0.31
C MET A 287 10.28 3.53 0.52
N TRP A 288 10.82 2.45 1.09
CA TRP A 288 12.08 2.51 1.82
C TRP A 288 13.13 1.66 1.10
N SER A 289 14.33 2.20 0.95
CA SER A 289 15.47 1.50 0.37
C SER A 289 16.51 1.20 1.42
N TRP A 290 17.22 0.09 1.24
CA TRP A 290 18.31 -0.32 2.13
C TRP A 290 19.46 -0.89 1.31
N CYS A 291 20.64 -0.88 1.93
CA CYS A 291 21.88 -1.43 1.40
C CYS A 291 22.44 -2.37 2.45
N GLY A 292 23.13 -3.44 2.05
CA GLY A 292 24.16 -4.08 2.88
C GLY A 292 23.78 -4.79 4.18
N GLU A 293 22.63 -4.57 4.84
CA GLU A 293 22.39 -5.18 6.17
C GLU A 293 21.42 -6.38 6.15
N LEU A 294 20.55 -6.50 5.14
CA LEU A 294 19.77 -7.74 4.92
C LEU A 294 20.63 -8.90 4.39
N SER A 295 21.85 -8.62 3.96
CA SER A 295 22.83 -9.59 3.49
C SER A 295 23.59 -10.30 4.62
N TRP A 296 23.38 -9.95 5.90
CA TRP A 296 24.18 -10.57 6.98
C TRP A 296 23.35 -11.13 8.14
N ASP A 297 22.07 -10.76 8.29
CA ASP A 297 21.23 -11.23 9.40
C ASP A 297 19.75 -11.46 8.99
N ASN A 298 19.27 -12.70 9.19
CA ASN A 298 17.89 -13.09 8.93
C ASN A 298 16.87 -12.41 9.85
N THR A 299 17.26 -11.99 11.05
CA THR A 299 16.36 -11.27 11.98
C THR A 299 16.01 -9.89 11.45
N ALA A 300 16.83 -9.35 10.54
CA ALA A 300 16.64 -8.07 9.92
C ALA A 300 15.37 -8.03 9.05
N VAL A 301 15.16 -9.06 8.25
CA VAL A 301 13.97 -9.15 7.38
C VAL A 301 12.69 -9.22 8.23
N ASP A 302 12.68 -9.99 9.30
CA ASP A 302 11.48 -10.16 10.13
C ASP A 302 11.03 -8.86 10.79
N ALA A 303 11.96 -8.07 11.31
CA ALA A 303 11.56 -6.83 11.96
C ALA A 303 11.18 -5.75 10.94
N TYR A 304 11.81 -5.74 9.75
CA TYR A 304 11.35 -4.91 8.63
C TYR A 304 9.90 -5.24 8.26
N LEU A 305 9.58 -6.51 8.03
CA LEU A 305 8.22 -6.95 7.68
C LEU A 305 7.20 -6.63 8.78
N ARG A 306 7.58 -6.77 10.07
CA ARG A 306 6.73 -6.35 11.20
C ARG A 306 6.50 -4.84 11.24
N ALA A 307 7.54 -4.05 11.00
CA ALA A 307 7.42 -2.60 11.02
C ALA A 307 6.60 -2.08 9.82
N MET A 308 6.76 -2.67 8.63
CA MET A 308 5.90 -2.40 7.47
C MET A 308 4.44 -2.72 7.77
N LYS A 309 4.14 -3.90 8.33
CA LYS A 309 2.76 -4.25 8.76
C LYS A 309 2.19 -3.22 9.74
N ARG A 310 3.00 -2.75 10.68
CA ARG A 310 2.57 -1.71 11.62
C ARG A 310 2.29 -0.37 10.92
N LEU A 311 3.18 0.07 10.01
CA LEU A 311 2.97 1.29 9.23
C LEU A 311 1.69 1.23 8.39
N GLU A 312 1.36 0.08 7.80
CA GLU A 312 0.12 -0.12 7.05
C GLU A 312 -1.13 0.08 7.93
N VAL A 313 -1.09 -0.39 9.18
CA VAL A 313 -2.17 -0.19 10.16
C VAL A 313 -2.26 1.27 10.60
N ASP A 314 -1.11 1.90 10.89
CA ASP A 314 -1.04 3.26 11.43
C ASP A 314 -1.31 4.32 10.33
N PHE A 315 -1.13 3.98 9.05
CA PHE A 315 -1.33 4.87 7.89
C PHE A 315 -2.15 4.20 6.76
N PRO A 316 -3.44 3.90 6.98
CA PRO A 316 -4.26 3.11 6.04
C PRO A 316 -4.52 3.81 4.68
N GLY A 317 -4.24 5.12 4.57
CA GLY A 317 -4.33 5.87 3.31
C GLY A 317 -3.07 5.86 2.46
N VAL A 318 -2.02 5.14 2.88
CA VAL A 318 -0.71 5.10 2.23
C VAL A 318 -0.44 3.71 1.67
N THR A 319 -0.08 3.63 0.39
CA THR A 319 0.40 2.39 -0.20
C THR A 319 1.87 2.16 0.13
N PHE A 320 2.17 1.09 0.85
CA PHE A 320 3.54 0.73 1.20
C PHE A 320 4.18 -0.12 0.11
N VAL A 321 5.32 0.35 -0.40
CA VAL A 321 6.13 -0.31 -1.42
C VAL A 321 7.22 -1.09 -0.71
N TYR A 322 7.09 -2.42 -0.76
CA TYR A 322 8.13 -3.35 -0.37
C TYR A 322 9.23 -3.30 -1.41
N MET A 323 10.46 -3.55 -1.00
CA MET A 323 11.62 -3.47 -1.88
C MET A 323 12.49 -4.71 -1.69
N THR A 324 13.44 -5.00 -2.58
CA THR A 324 14.50 -5.97 -2.30
C THR A 324 15.81 -5.23 -2.08
N GLY A 325 16.77 -5.88 -1.41
CA GLY A 325 18.06 -5.30 -1.08
C GLY A 325 19.16 -5.59 -2.07
N HIS A 326 20.20 -4.77 -1.99
CA HIS A 326 21.44 -4.95 -2.71
C HIS A 326 22.65 -4.77 -1.77
N THR A 327 23.84 -5.07 -2.29
CA THR A 327 25.13 -4.88 -1.62
C THR A 327 26.11 -4.14 -2.53
N ASP A 328 27.07 -3.42 -1.93
CA ASP A 328 28.20 -2.75 -2.62
C ASP A 328 29.27 -3.74 -3.13
N GLY A 329 28.90 -5.01 -3.33
CA GLY A 329 29.77 -6.14 -3.66
C GLY A 329 28.97 -7.40 -3.95
N PRO A 330 29.62 -8.55 -4.25
CA PRO A 330 28.91 -9.75 -4.67
C PRO A 330 27.92 -10.18 -3.58
N GLY A 331 26.63 -10.15 -3.92
CA GLY A 331 25.57 -10.61 -3.02
C GLY A 331 25.86 -12.02 -2.51
N ASP A 332 25.66 -12.24 -1.21
CA ASP A 332 25.86 -13.54 -0.60
C ASP A 332 24.56 -14.36 -0.55
N GLN A 333 24.65 -15.62 -0.14
CA GLN A 333 23.46 -16.47 -0.03
C GLN A 333 22.43 -15.95 1.00
N MET A 334 22.86 -15.13 1.96
CA MET A 334 21.95 -14.55 2.94
C MET A 334 21.10 -13.45 2.31
N LEU A 335 21.70 -12.56 1.51
CA LEU A 335 20.97 -11.53 0.77
C LEU A 335 19.88 -12.14 -0.10
N GLU A 336 20.22 -13.20 -0.85
CA GLU A 336 19.24 -13.87 -1.72
C GLU A 336 18.10 -14.47 -0.89
N ARG A 337 18.38 -15.14 0.23
CA ARG A 337 17.32 -15.64 1.13
C ARG A 337 16.45 -14.51 1.68
N SER A 338 17.06 -13.39 2.06
CA SER A 338 16.35 -12.22 2.57
C SER A 338 15.43 -11.61 1.50
N ASN A 339 15.93 -11.43 0.29
CA ASN A 339 15.17 -10.93 -0.85
C ASN A 339 14.02 -11.87 -1.20
N GLN A 340 14.24 -13.19 -1.21
CA GLN A 340 13.17 -14.16 -1.44
C GLN A 340 12.07 -14.11 -0.38
N ARG A 341 12.42 -13.86 0.88
CA ARG A 341 11.40 -13.69 1.94
C ARG A 341 10.56 -12.45 1.71
N ILE A 342 11.14 -11.35 1.24
CA ILE A 342 10.38 -10.13 0.94
C ILE A 342 9.51 -10.32 -0.31
N ARG A 343 10.05 -10.93 -1.38
CA ARG A 343 9.27 -11.32 -2.57
C ARG A 343 8.06 -12.15 -2.18
N ASN A 344 8.30 -13.24 -1.45
CA ASN A 344 7.23 -14.13 -0.97
C ASN A 344 6.24 -13.37 -0.09
N HIS A 345 6.69 -12.50 0.81
CA HIS A 345 5.78 -11.73 1.66
C HIS A 345 4.90 -10.77 0.85
N ALA A 346 5.49 -10.03 -0.09
CA ALA A 346 4.80 -9.03 -0.90
C ALA A 346 3.83 -9.69 -1.88
N LEU A 347 4.30 -10.69 -2.63
CA LEU A 347 3.46 -11.48 -3.53
C LEU A 347 2.34 -12.17 -2.75
N ALA A 348 2.65 -12.76 -1.59
CA ALA A 348 1.64 -13.44 -0.79
C ALA A 348 0.62 -12.53 -0.13
N ARG A 349 0.67 -11.21 -0.36
CA ARG A 349 -0.25 -10.25 0.26
C ARG A 349 -0.67 -9.15 -0.71
N SER A 350 -0.52 -9.39 -2.01
CA SER A 350 -0.77 -8.43 -3.09
C SER A 350 -0.16 -7.04 -2.85
N LYS A 351 1.01 -7.02 -2.21
CA LYS A 351 1.71 -5.78 -1.92
C LYS A 351 2.44 -5.28 -3.15
N VAL A 352 2.77 -4.01 -3.12
CA VAL A 352 3.58 -3.38 -4.15
C VAL A 352 5.04 -3.72 -3.89
N LEU A 353 5.72 -4.30 -4.88
CA LEU A 353 7.11 -4.71 -4.80
C LEU A 353 7.94 -3.95 -5.83
N TYR A 354 8.96 -3.25 -5.35
CA TYR A 354 10.05 -2.72 -6.16
C TYR A 354 11.26 -3.65 -6.02
N ASP A 355 11.44 -4.58 -6.96
CA ASP A 355 12.49 -5.59 -6.86
C ASP A 355 13.84 -5.02 -7.33
N PHE A 356 14.44 -4.18 -6.50
CA PHE A 356 15.71 -3.52 -6.77
C PHE A 356 16.84 -4.50 -7.09
N ALA A 357 16.90 -5.62 -6.36
CA ALA A 357 17.89 -6.67 -6.57
C ALA A 357 17.76 -7.29 -7.96
N ASP A 358 16.52 -7.57 -8.38
CA ASP A 358 16.26 -8.06 -9.73
C ASP A 358 16.61 -7.01 -10.79
N ILE A 359 16.21 -5.75 -10.60
CA ILE A 359 16.52 -4.64 -11.51
C ILE A 359 18.03 -4.52 -11.79
N GLU A 360 18.89 -4.80 -10.81
CA GLU A 360 20.35 -4.79 -10.97
C GLU A 360 20.91 -6.04 -11.63
N SER A 361 20.22 -7.17 -11.48
CA SER A 361 20.68 -8.49 -11.89
C SER A 361 20.33 -8.80 -13.34
N TRP A 362 19.65 -7.91 -14.08
CA TRP A 362 19.25 -8.17 -15.46
C TRP A 362 19.58 -7.01 -16.40
N SER A 363 20.16 -7.35 -17.56
CA SER A 363 20.32 -6.36 -18.64
C SER A 363 18.99 -6.06 -19.33
N PRO A 364 18.87 -4.93 -20.05
CA PRO A 364 17.66 -4.62 -20.81
C PRO A 364 17.33 -5.65 -21.92
N ALA A 365 18.26 -6.52 -22.31
CA ALA A 365 18.00 -7.63 -23.23
C ALA A 365 17.49 -8.90 -22.53
N GLY A 366 17.26 -8.87 -21.21
CA GLY A 366 16.81 -10.02 -20.43
C GLY A 366 17.93 -11.03 -20.16
N THR A 367 19.19 -10.60 -20.10
CA THR A 367 20.30 -11.48 -19.64
C THR A 367 20.48 -11.34 -18.13
N HIS A 368 20.43 -12.46 -17.41
CA HIS A 368 20.65 -12.50 -15.96
C HIS A 368 22.13 -12.51 -15.60
N TYR A 369 22.50 -11.73 -14.58
CA TYR A 369 23.81 -11.60 -13.98
C TYR A 369 23.68 -11.87 -12.47
N PRO A 370 24.01 -13.09 -12.01
CA PRO A 370 23.82 -13.48 -10.62
C PRO A 370 24.80 -12.77 -9.69
N GLY A 371 24.41 -12.64 -8.42
CA GLY A 371 25.21 -11.98 -7.38
C GLY A 371 25.00 -10.47 -7.41
N THR A 372 23.76 -10.06 -7.11
CA THR A 372 23.28 -8.67 -7.04
C THR A 372 24.40 -7.75 -6.52
N ASP A 373 24.91 -6.92 -7.43
CA ASP A 373 26.08 -6.07 -7.22
C ASP A 373 25.76 -4.72 -7.87
N ASP A 374 25.76 -3.69 -7.04
CA ASP A 374 25.37 -2.35 -7.45
C ASP A 374 26.38 -1.70 -8.40
N SER A 375 27.60 -2.23 -8.50
CA SER A 375 28.63 -1.75 -9.44
C SER A 375 28.24 -1.96 -10.91
N CYS A 376 27.21 -2.78 -11.18
CA CYS A 376 26.71 -3.11 -12.52
C CYS A 376 27.84 -3.55 -13.47
N THR A 377 28.44 -4.69 -13.18
CA THR A 377 29.59 -5.24 -13.94
C THR A 377 29.30 -5.43 -15.45
N TRP A 378 28.04 -5.60 -15.82
CA TRP A 378 27.60 -5.78 -17.22
C TRP A 378 27.39 -4.46 -17.97
N CYS A 379 27.21 -3.33 -17.27
CA CYS A 379 26.90 -2.03 -17.87
C CYS A 379 27.94 -1.54 -18.90
N PRO A 380 29.27 -1.67 -18.69
CA PRO A 380 30.25 -1.21 -19.67
C PRO A 380 30.12 -1.90 -21.04
N ALA A 381 29.91 -3.22 -21.03
CA ALA A 381 29.71 -4.00 -22.25
C ALA A 381 28.40 -3.59 -22.95
N TRP A 382 27.34 -3.36 -22.17
CA TRP A 382 26.07 -2.86 -22.70
C TRP A 382 26.26 -1.52 -23.44
N CYS A 383 26.89 -0.55 -22.79
CA CYS A 383 27.11 0.78 -23.35
C CYS A 383 28.03 0.77 -24.58
N ALA A 384 29.00 -0.13 -24.64
CA ALA A 384 29.85 -0.31 -25.81
C ALA A 384 29.04 -0.81 -27.03
N ALA A 385 28.09 -1.72 -26.81
CA ALA A 385 27.20 -2.23 -27.86
C ALA A 385 26.05 -1.25 -28.18
N HIS A 386 25.61 -0.46 -27.21
CA HIS A 386 24.45 0.44 -27.30
C HIS A 386 24.82 1.88 -26.88
N PRO A 387 25.68 2.58 -27.64
CA PRO A 387 26.16 3.91 -27.26
C PRO A 387 25.03 4.96 -27.15
N GLY A 388 23.91 4.75 -27.83
CA GLY A 388 22.72 5.60 -27.73
C GLY A 388 22.07 5.58 -26.35
N ASP A 389 22.04 4.42 -25.69
CA ASP A 389 21.42 4.23 -24.37
C ASP A 389 22.23 4.90 -23.26
N CYS A 390 23.54 5.04 -23.48
CA CYS A 390 24.48 5.61 -22.51
C CYS A 390 24.95 7.02 -22.90
N SER A 391 24.39 7.59 -23.97
CA SER A 391 24.75 8.91 -24.45
C SER A 391 24.38 9.99 -23.42
N GLY A 392 25.29 10.93 -23.19
CA GLY A 392 25.11 12.03 -22.23
C GLY A 392 25.26 11.62 -20.76
N LEU A 393 25.41 10.32 -20.45
CA LEU A 393 25.65 9.87 -19.09
C LEU A 393 27.01 10.34 -18.57
N SER A 394 28.01 10.60 -19.42
CA SER A 394 29.34 11.10 -19.02
C SER A 394 29.36 12.59 -18.66
N ALA A 395 28.40 13.39 -19.13
CA ALA A 395 28.47 14.86 -19.16
C ALA A 395 27.70 15.58 -18.02
N GLN A 396 26.99 14.85 -17.15
CA GLN A 396 26.12 15.43 -16.12
C GLN A 396 26.61 15.06 -14.69
N PRO A 397 26.54 15.99 -13.72
CA PRO A 397 26.96 15.77 -12.34
C PRO A 397 25.85 15.11 -11.50
N TYR A 398 25.33 13.97 -11.94
CA TYR A 398 24.41 13.20 -11.11
C TYR A 398 25.24 12.24 -10.25
N ASP A 399 25.20 12.43 -8.94
CA ASP A 399 25.90 11.63 -7.92
C ASP A 399 25.33 10.19 -7.86
N CYS A 400 25.47 9.39 -8.92
CA CYS A 400 25.16 7.97 -8.91
C CYS A 400 26.19 7.27 -8.01
N ALA A 401 25.85 7.10 -6.73
CA ALA A 401 26.75 6.55 -5.73
C ALA A 401 27.12 5.09 -6.06
N HIS A 402 28.43 4.81 -6.09
CA HIS A 402 29.09 3.49 -6.27
C HIS A 402 28.60 2.59 -7.43
N SER A 403 27.70 3.07 -8.28
CA SER A 403 27.10 2.32 -9.36
C SER A 403 27.48 2.89 -10.73
N HIS A 404 27.49 2.04 -11.76
CA HIS A 404 27.58 2.52 -13.13
C HIS A 404 26.36 3.39 -13.46
N ARG A 405 26.57 4.57 -14.08
CA ARG A 405 25.50 5.56 -14.34
C ARG A 405 24.30 5.00 -15.10
N PHE A 406 24.52 4.04 -15.98
CA PHE A 406 23.43 3.35 -16.69
C PHE A 406 22.51 2.54 -15.75
N ASN A 407 23.04 1.92 -14.69
CA ASN A 407 22.23 1.22 -13.70
C ASN A 407 21.29 2.17 -12.96
N CYS A 408 21.78 3.37 -12.61
CA CYS A 408 20.93 4.44 -12.08
C CYS A 408 19.81 4.83 -13.05
N VAL A 409 20.05 4.87 -14.37
CA VAL A 409 18.99 5.10 -15.37
C VAL A 409 17.94 3.99 -15.36
N VAL A 410 18.34 2.73 -15.31
CA VAL A 410 17.42 1.59 -15.24
C VAL A 410 16.55 1.69 -13.98
N LYS A 411 17.15 2.00 -12.83
CA LYS A 411 16.42 2.24 -11.56
C LYS A 411 15.47 3.43 -11.67
N GLY A 412 15.88 4.54 -12.28
CA GLY A 412 14.97 5.67 -12.52
C GLY A 412 13.77 5.30 -13.40
N ARG A 413 13.98 4.46 -14.41
CA ARG A 413 12.90 3.94 -15.27
C ARG A 413 11.97 3.04 -14.48
N ALA A 414 12.50 2.10 -13.70
CA ALA A 414 11.71 1.28 -12.80
C ALA A 414 10.90 2.12 -11.81
N PHE A 415 11.50 3.15 -11.21
CA PHE A 415 10.79 4.07 -10.31
C PHE A 415 9.64 4.80 -11.00
N TRP A 416 9.83 5.19 -12.25
CA TRP A 416 8.75 5.76 -13.05
C TRP A 416 7.65 4.72 -13.36
N TRP A 417 8.01 3.48 -13.67
CA TRP A 417 7.06 2.38 -13.85
C TRP A 417 6.24 2.13 -12.57
N LEU A 418 6.89 2.09 -11.40
CA LEU A 418 6.22 2.00 -10.10
C LEU A 418 5.20 3.13 -9.92
N SER A 419 5.66 4.35 -10.14
CA SER A 419 4.87 5.58 -10.03
C SER A 419 3.63 5.55 -10.93
N ALA A 420 3.80 5.08 -12.16
CA ALA A 420 2.72 4.89 -13.12
C ALA A 420 1.69 3.88 -12.62
N ARG A 421 2.13 2.69 -12.21
CA ARG A 421 1.26 1.61 -11.74
C ARG A 421 0.45 2.03 -10.51
N LEU A 422 1.10 2.68 -9.55
CA LEU A 422 0.45 3.22 -8.34
C LEU A 422 -0.58 4.34 -8.66
N ALA A 423 -0.38 5.09 -9.74
CA ALA A 423 -1.36 6.07 -10.22
C ALA A 423 -2.56 5.43 -10.98
N GLY A 424 -2.66 4.09 -10.96
CA GLY A 424 -3.70 3.31 -11.63
C GLY A 424 -3.42 3.07 -13.12
N TRP A 425 -2.16 3.17 -13.58
CA TRP A 425 -1.82 2.95 -14.98
C TRP A 425 -1.47 1.48 -15.22
N GLY A 426 -2.50 0.68 -15.51
CA GLY A 426 -2.33 -0.74 -15.86
C GLY A 426 -3.54 -1.45 -16.47
N GLY A 427 -4.72 -0.79 -16.57
CA GLY A 427 -6.02 -1.51 -16.65
C GLY A 427 -6.45 -1.95 -15.24
N ALA A 428 -7.71 -2.14 -14.83
CA ALA A 428 -8.94 -2.54 -15.53
C ALA A 428 -8.75 -3.71 -16.49
#